data_AF-A0A2N2IJ16-F1
#
_entry.id   AF-A0A2N2IJ16-F1
#
_cell.length_a   1.000
_cell.length_b   1.000
_cell.length_c   1.000
_cell.angle_alpha   90.00
_cell.angle_beta   90.00
_cell.angle_gamma   90.00
#
_symmetry.space_group_name_H-M   'P 1'
#
loop_
_entity.id
_entity.type
_entity.pdbx_description
1 polymer ?
#
loop_
_entity_poly.entity_id
_entity_poly.type
_entity_poly.pdbx_seq_one_letter_code
_entity_poly.pdbx_strand_id
1 'polypeptide(L)'
;LVGIHVCANTDWEFLLATSLDIVSFDAYGFFDKLAACKDALYAFLERGGIIAWGIVPTSEKEYIERETAESLLARWEAQAAQLVGGAWDYKSLLQQTLITPSCGTGSLSLTHAKKVLALTRDLSKLLRDKYL
;
A
#
# COMPACT_ATOMS: atom_id res chain seq x y z
N LEU A 1 -9.94 -15.32 -5.69
CA LEU A 1 -9.31 -14.20 -4.96
C LEU A 1 -10.34 -13.59 -4.04
N VAL A 2 -10.10 -13.68 -2.74
CA VAL A 2 -10.88 -13.08 -1.66
C VAL A 2 -10.00 -12.01 -1.02
N GLY A 3 -10.53 -10.79 -0.91
CA GLY A 3 -9.80 -9.65 -0.37
C GLY A 3 -10.55 -8.97 0.77
N ILE A 4 -9.79 -8.35 1.67
CA ILE A 4 -10.31 -7.47 2.73
C ILE A 4 -9.66 -6.10 2.64
N HIS A 5 -10.38 -5.06 3.08
CA HIS A 5 -9.84 -3.72 3.26
C HIS A 5 -9.92 -3.30 4.73
N VAL A 6 -8.83 -2.74 5.26
CA VAL A 6 -8.72 -2.25 6.63
C VAL A 6 -8.22 -0.80 6.60
N CYS A 7 -9.07 0.15 6.99
CA CYS A 7 -8.75 1.58 6.93
C CYS A 7 -7.82 2.07 8.06
N ALA A 8 -7.60 1.26 9.10
CA ALA A 8 -6.90 1.67 10.32
C ALA A 8 -6.13 0.48 10.91
N ASN A 9 -5.85 0.52 12.22
CA ASN A 9 -5.22 -0.60 12.91
C ASN A 9 -6.19 -1.78 13.12
N THR A 10 -5.67 -3.00 13.08
CA THR A 10 -6.37 -4.23 13.42
C THR A 10 -5.38 -5.22 14.06
N ASP A 11 -5.85 -6.40 14.45
CA ASP A 11 -4.98 -7.55 14.74
C ASP A 11 -4.37 -8.08 13.43
N TRP A 12 -3.20 -7.55 13.06
CA TRP A 12 -2.53 -7.88 11.81
C TRP A 12 -2.02 -9.32 11.78
N GLU A 13 -1.52 -9.85 12.89
CA GLU A 13 -1.03 -11.23 12.95
C GLU A 13 -2.17 -12.22 12.69
N PHE A 14 -3.33 -12.01 13.33
CA PHE A 14 -4.51 -12.82 13.06
C PHE A 14 -4.95 -12.70 11.59
N LEU A 15 -5.09 -11.47 11.09
CA LEU A 15 -5.60 -11.25 9.73
C LEU A 15 -4.67 -11.87 8.67
N LEU A 16 -3.36 -11.67 8.83
CA LEU A 16 -2.32 -12.23 7.96
C LEU A 16 -2.10 -13.73 8.16
N ALA A 17 -2.74 -14.39 9.14
CA ALA A 17 -2.75 -15.84 9.27
C ALA A 17 -3.96 -16.51 8.59
N THR A 18 -4.96 -15.73 8.16
CA THR A 18 -6.15 -16.26 7.48
C THR A 18 -5.87 -16.73 6.04
N SER A 19 -6.84 -17.40 5.43
CA SER A 19 -6.77 -17.83 4.02
C SER A 19 -7.13 -16.73 3.01
N LEU A 20 -6.94 -15.45 3.36
CA LEU A 20 -7.16 -14.32 2.44
C LEU A 20 -6.11 -14.32 1.33
N ASP A 21 -6.54 -13.94 0.13
CA ASP A 21 -5.62 -13.78 -1.01
C ASP A 21 -5.04 -12.36 -1.08
N ILE A 22 -5.84 -11.35 -0.68
CA ILE A 22 -5.46 -9.93 -0.77
C ILE A 22 -5.79 -9.19 0.52
N VAL A 23 -4.83 -8.47 1.08
CA VAL A 23 -5.04 -7.54 2.20
C VAL A 23 -4.77 -6.12 1.74
N SER A 24 -5.82 -5.29 1.72
CA SER A 24 -5.74 -3.85 1.44
C SER A 24 -5.72 -3.06 2.73
N PHE A 25 -4.82 -2.09 2.84
CA PHE A 25 -4.67 -1.29 4.04
C PHE A 25 -4.25 0.15 3.76
N ASP A 26 -4.57 1.06 4.68
CA ASP A 26 -4.09 2.43 4.65
C ASP A 26 -2.61 2.50 5.06
N ALA A 27 -1.73 2.37 4.08
CA ALA A 27 -0.29 2.55 4.26
C ALA A 27 0.10 4.02 4.42
N TYR A 28 -0.72 4.97 3.96
CA TYR A 28 -0.40 6.38 4.08
C TYR A 28 -0.40 6.82 5.55
N GLY A 29 -1.43 6.40 6.31
CA GLY A 29 -1.60 6.73 7.72
C GLY A 29 -1.12 5.66 8.70
N PHE A 30 -1.13 4.37 8.33
CA PHE A 30 -0.98 3.26 9.27
C PHE A 30 0.08 2.22 8.90
N PHE A 31 1.02 2.54 8.00
CA PHE A 31 2.07 1.60 7.59
C PHE A 31 2.82 0.95 8.76
N ASP A 32 3.22 1.74 9.75
CA ASP A 32 4.01 1.26 10.89
C ASP A 32 3.29 0.17 11.68
N LYS A 33 1.95 0.13 11.62
CA LYS A 33 1.15 -0.90 12.30
C LYS A 33 1.30 -2.27 11.64
N LEU A 34 1.26 -2.32 10.30
CA LEU A 34 1.50 -3.55 9.56
C LEU A 34 2.98 -3.94 9.64
N ALA A 35 3.89 -2.97 9.52
CA ALA A 35 5.33 -3.20 9.55
C ALA A 35 5.82 -3.75 10.90
N ALA A 36 5.14 -3.45 12.00
CA ALA A 36 5.40 -4.05 13.31
C ALA A 36 5.18 -5.57 13.33
N CYS A 37 4.34 -6.11 12.44
CA CYS A 37 4.04 -7.54 12.30
C CYS A 37 4.80 -8.16 11.10
N LYS A 38 6.08 -7.80 10.95
CA LYS A 38 6.92 -8.13 9.78
C LYS A 38 6.97 -9.62 9.46
N ASP A 39 7.10 -10.48 10.48
CA ASP A 39 7.19 -11.94 10.28
C ASP A 39 5.87 -12.53 9.75
N ALA A 40 4.73 -12.07 10.29
CA ALA A 40 3.41 -12.47 9.81
C ALA A 40 3.16 -11.97 8.36
N LEU A 41 3.65 -10.77 8.03
CA LEU A 41 3.60 -10.24 6.68
C LEU A 41 4.43 -11.08 5.71
N TYR A 42 5.65 -11.46 6.09
CA TYR A 42 6.47 -12.34 5.26
C TYR A 42 5.80 -13.70 5.06
N ALA A 43 5.29 -14.34 6.11
CA ALA A 43 4.55 -15.60 5.99
C ALA A 43 3.29 -15.48 5.11
N PHE A 44 2.68 -14.29 5.03
CA PHE A 44 1.58 -13.98 4.10
C PHE A 44 2.04 -13.90 2.65
N LEU A 45 3.14 -13.21 2.39
CA LEU A 45 3.71 -13.10 1.05
C LEU A 45 4.28 -14.43 0.55
N GLU A 46 4.98 -15.20 1.40
CA GLU A 46 5.59 -16.49 1.03
C GLU A 46 4.58 -17.52 0.52
N ARG A 47 3.34 -17.51 1.04
CA ARG A 47 2.27 -18.38 0.58
C ARG A 47 1.46 -17.84 -0.61
N GLY A 48 1.93 -16.77 -1.23
CA GLY A 48 1.33 -16.17 -2.43
C GLY A 48 0.32 -15.05 -2.15
N GLY A 49 0.22 -14.56 -0.91
CA GLY A 49 -0.63 -13.44 -0.57
C GLY A 49 -0.20 -12.13 -1.27
N ILE A 50 -1.15 -11.23 -1.49
CA ILE A 50 -0.94 -9.94 -2.14
C ILE A 50 -1.31 -8.80 -1.19
N ILE A 51 -0.47 -7.79 -1.11
CA ILE A 51 -0.73 -6.59 -0.32
C ILE A 51 -1.20 -5.46 -1.23
N ALA A 52 -2.39 -4.93 -0.99
CA ALA A 52 -2.85 -3.68 -1.59
C ALA A 52 -2.38 -2.51 -0.73
N TRP A 53 -1.26 -1.92 -1.15
CA TRP A 53 -0.53 -0.87 -0.47
C TRP A 53 -1.22 0.49 -0.74
N GLY A 54 -2.12 0.87 0.16
CA GLY A 54 -2.94 2.07 0.08
C GLY A 54 -2.14 3.33 0.44
N ILE A 55 -1.29 3.79 -0.50
CA ILE A 55 -0.35 4.88 -0.25
C ILE A 55 -0.81 6.24 -0.82
N VAL A 56 -1.82 6.30 -1.68
CA VAL A 56 -2.32 7.59 -2.18
C VAL A 56 -3.41 8.11 -1.22
N PRO A 57 -3.23 9.25 -0.55
CA PRO A 57 -4.13 9.68 0.51
C PRO A 57 -5.55 9.98 0.00
N THR A 58 -6.54 9.69 0.83
CA THR A 58 -7.96 10.01 0.55
C THR A 58 -8.69 10.70 1.70
N SER A 59 -8.00 11.04 2.80
CA SER A 59 -8.61 11.61 4.01
C SER A 59 -8.75 13.13 3.95
N GLU A 60 -7.63 13.85 3.99
CA GLU A 60 -7.58 15.31 4.01
C GLU A 60 -7.21 15.87 2.65
N LYS A 61 -7.88 16.95 2.22
CA LYS A 61 -7.68 17.56 0.90
C LYS A 61 -6.27 18.11 0.78
N GLU A 62 -5.74 18.66 1.86
CA GLU A 62 -4.41 19.23 1.96
C GLU A 62 -3.33 18.17 1.67
N TYR A 63 -3.56 16.92 2.10
CA TYR A 63 -2.68 15.80 1.79
C TYR A 63 -2.80 15.37 0.33
N ILE A 64 -4.00 15.33 -0.23
CA ILE A 64 -4.20 15.05 -1.66
C ILE A 64 -3.51 16.13 -2.50
N GLU A 65 -3.61 17.39 -2.10
CA GLU A 65 -3.11 18.50 -2.90
C GLU A 65 -1.58 18.60 -2.93
N ARG A 66 -0.92 18.30 -1.80
CA ARG A 66 0.54 18.39 -1.68
C ARG A 66 1.30 17.23 -2.34
N GLU A 67 0.69 16.06 -2.46
CA GLU A 67 1.39 14.87 -2.95
C GLU A 67 1.55 14.89 -4.48
N THR A 68 2.71 14.41 -4.93
CA THR A 68 3.02 14.10 -6.33
C THR A 68 3.35 12.62 -6.47
N ALA A 69 3.46 12.12 -7.70
CA ALA A 69 3.85 10.73 -7.92
C ALA A 69 5.27 10.46 -7.36
N GLU A 70 6.17 11.43 -7.44
CA GLU A 70 7.54 11.36 -6.95
C GLU A 70 7.62 11.39 -5.42
N SER A 71 6.82 12.23 -4.74
CA SER A 71 6.79 12.23 -3.28
C SER A 71 6.22 10.92 -2.75
N LEU A 72 5.22 10.36 -3.41
CA LEU A 72 4.64 9.06 -3.06
C LEU A 72 5.60 7.90 -3.38
N LEU A 73 6.40 7.99 -4.44
CA LEU A 73 7.47 7.04 -4.74
C LEU A 73 8.51 7.04 -3.63
N ALA A 74 9.01 8.22 -3.25
CA ALA A 74 9.98 8.35 -2.16
C ALA A 74 9.41 7.82 -0.82
N ARG A 75 8.12 8.05 -0.56
CA ARG A 75 7.43 7.49 0.60
C ARG A 75 7.34 5.96 0.54
N TRP A 76 6.98 5.40 -0.62
CA TRP A 76 6.93 3.95 -0.79
C TRP A 76 8.32 3.34 -0.55
N GLU A 77 9.37 3.94 -1.10
CA GLU A 77 10.75 3.46 -0.90
C GLU A 77 11.16 3.49 0.57
N ALA A 78 10.83 4.56 1.29
CA ALA A 78 11.11 4.68 2.72
C ALA A 78 10.35 3.62 3.55
N GLN A 79 9.10 3.33 3.19
CA GLN A 79 8.30 2.28 3.84
C GLN A 79 8.83 0.88 3.49
N ALA A 80 9.06 0.60 2.21
CA ALA A 80 9.60 -0.67 1.74
C ALA A 80 10.99 -0.95 2.31
N ALA A 81 11.84 0.07 2.53
CA ALA A 81 13.14 -0.09 3.16
C ALA A 81 13.06 -0.73 4.56
N GLN A 82 11.96 -0.51 5.29
CA GLN A 82 11.72 -1.15 6.59
C GLN A 82 11.37 -2.64 6.46
N LEU A 83 10.85 -3.04 5.30
CA LEU A 83 10.45 -4.41 4.97
C LEU A 83 11.48 -5.15 4.11
N VAL A 84 12.50 -4.49 3.58
CA VAL A 84 13.59 -5.18 2.89
C VAL A 84 14.42 -5.97 3.91
N GLY A 85 14.90 -7.14 3.49
CA GLY A 85 15.71 -8.05 4.30
C GLY A 85 15.46 -9.52 3.98
N GLY A 86 16.48 -10.36 4.19
CA GLY A 86 16.38 -11.79 3.90
C GLY A 86 16.13 -12.06 2.41
N ALA A 87 15.00 -12.69 2.10
CA ALA A 87 14.57 -12.98 0.73
C ALA A 87 13.83 -11.82 0.04
N TRP A 88 13.51 -10.74 0.78
CA TRP A 88 12.69 -9.64 0.29
C TRP A 88 13.52 -8.41 -0.07
N ASP A 89 13.53 -8.07 -1.35
CA ASP A 89 14.03 -6.82 -1.91
C ASP A 89 12.88 -5.96 -2.46
N TYR A 90 13.17 -4.76 -2.98
CA TYR A 90 12.12 -3.90 -3.54
C TYR A 90 11.34 -4.56 -4.68
N LYS A 91 12.01 -5.34 -5.52
CA LYS A 91 11.39 -5.97 -6.70
C LYS A 91 10.42 -7.08 -6.28
N SER A 92 10.83 -7.97 -5.40
CA SER A 92 10.01 -9.07 -4.87
C SER A 92 8.81 -8.57 -4.08
N LEU A 93 8.98 -7.54 -3.23
CA LEU A 93 7.85 -6.88 -2.57
C LEU A 93 6.86 -6.30 -3.58
N LEU A 94 7.37 -5.62 -4.61
CA LEU A 94 6.53 -4.99 -5.63
C LEU A 94 5.78 -6.03 -6.49
N GLN A 95 6.36 -7.19 -6.74
CA GLN A 95 5.70 -8.29 -7.48
C GLN A 95 4.45 -8.83 -6.78
N GLN A 96 4.36 -8.71 -5.46
CA GLN A 96 3.18 -9.10 -4.66
C GLN A 96 2.41 -7.90 -4.09
N THR A 97 2.55 -6.74 -4.71
CA THR A 97 1.89 -5.51 -4.27
C THR A 97 0.94 -4.97 -5.34
N LEU A 98 -0.24 -4.52 -4.91
CA LEU A 98 -1.10 -3.63 -5.68
C LEU A 98 -0.98 -2.21 -5.11
N ILE A 99 -0.74 -1.23 -5.97
CA ILE A 99 -0.75 0.18 -5.56
C ILE A 99 -2.18 0.69 -5.60
N THR A 100 -2.65 1.21 -4.47
CA THR A 100 -4.05 1.63 -4.31
C THR A 100 -4.15 2.99 -3.60
N PRO A 101 -5.31 3.67 -3.69
CA PRO A 101 -5.65 4.72 -2.73
C PRO A 101 -5.73 4.17 -1.30
N SER A 102 -5.50 5.01 -0.30
CA SER A 102 -5.52 4.63 1.11
C SER A 102 -6.89 4.15 1.59
N CYS A 103 -7.97 4.67 0.99
CA CYS A 103 -9.34 4.24 1.22
C CYS A 103 -10.20 4.61 -0.03
N GLY A 104 -11.53 4.48 0.06
CA GLY A 104 -12.44 4.90 -1.00
C GLY A 104 -12.44 6.42 -1.23
N THR A 105 -12.75 6.83 -2.45
CA THR A 105 -12.84 8.24 -2.85
C THR A 105 -14.26 8.82 -2.78
N GLY A 106 -15.22 8.07 -2.22
CA GLY A 106 -16.65 8.40 -2.28
C GLY A 106 -17.06 9.68 -1.55
N SER A 107 -16.28 10.14 -0.57
CA SER A 107 -16.50 11.39 0.16
C SER A 107 -15.81 12.60 -0.47
N LEU A 108 -14.98 12.39 -1.50
CA LEU A 108 -14.19 13.44 -2.14
C LEU A 108 -15.00 14.18 -3.21
N SER A 109 -14.61 15.42 -3.50
CA SER A 109 -15.12 16.07 -4.72
C SER A 109 -14.58 15.37 -5.96
N LEU A 110 -15.29 15.49 -7.09
CA LEU A 110 -14.88 14.88 -8.36
C LEU A 110 -13.43 15.26 -8.74
N THR A 111 -13.03 16.50 -8.49
CA THR A 111 -11.66 16.98 -8.76
C THR A 111 -10.62 16.20 -7.94
N HIS A 112 -10.83 16.08 -6.63
CA HIS A 112 -9.90 15.34 -5.77
C HIS A 112 -9.91 13.84 -6.08
N ALA A 113 -11.09 13.25 -6.34
CA ALA A 113 -11.18 11.84 -6.74
C ALA A 113 -10.41 11.55 -8.04
N LYS A 114 -10.51 12.42 -9.05
CA LYS A 114 -9.71 12.32 -10.28
C LYS A 114 -8.21 12.46 -10.01
N LYS A 115 -7.81 13.40 -9.16
CA LYS A 115 -6.40 13.60 -8.78
C LYS A 115 -5.84 12.36 -8.08
N VAL A 116 -6.55 11.80 -7.09
CA VAL A 116 -6.17 10.56 -6.40
C VAL A 116 -5.95 9.42 -7.41
N LEU A 117 -6.91 9.18 -8.31
CA LEU A 117 -6.80 8.11 -9.30
C LEU A 117 -5.65 8.33 -10.29
N ALA A 118 -5.39 9.58 -10.68
CA ALA A 118 -4.24 9.93 -11.52
C ALA A 118 -2.91 9.66 -10.79
N LEU A 119 -2.78 10.10 -9.53
CA LEU A 119 -1.61 9.83 -8.69
C LEU A 119 -1.39 8.32 -8.51
N THR A 120 -2.44 7.53 -8.27
CA THR A 120 -2.33 6.06 -8.17
C THR A 120 -1.77 5.45 -9.45
N ARG A 121 -2.29 5.86 -10.62
CA ARG A 121 -1.79 5.42 -11.93
C ARG A 121 -0.33 5.80 -12.13
N ASP A 122 0.01 7.06 -11.87
CA ASP A 122 1.33 7.62 -12.17
C ASP A 122 2.40 7.02 -11.24
N LEU A 123 2.08 6.88 -9.95
CA LEU A 123 2.93 6.17 -8.99
C LEU A 123 3.16 4.71 -9.41
N SER A 124 2.08 4.00 -9.79
CA SER A 124 2.18 2.62 -10.26
C SER A 124 3.08 2.50 -11.49
N LYS A 125 3.04 3.48 -12.40
CA LYS A 125 3.96 3.54 -13.54
C LYS A 125 5.41 3.78 -13.10
N LEU A 126 5.68 4.76 -12.24
CA LEU A 126 7.03 5.06 -11.75
C LEU A 126 7.67 3.86 -11.06
N LEU A 127 6.92 3.18 -10.19
CA LEU A 127 7.40 1.98 -9.49
C LEU A 127 7.77 0.86 -10.46
N ARG A 128 6.93 0.60 -11.46
CA ARG A 128 7.23 -0.41 -12.49
C ARG A 128 8.46 -0.02 -13.30
N ASP A 129 8.51 1.20 -13.82
CA ASP A 129 9.64 1.68 -14.63
C ASP A 129 10.97 1.63 -13.86
N LYS A 130 10.94 1.79 -12.53
CA LYS A 130 12.13 1.80 -11.67
C LYS A 130 12.56 0.41 -11.18
N TYR A 131 11.63 -0.51 -10.92
CA TYR A 131 11.91 -1.75 -10.18
C TYR A 131 11.47 -3.06 -10.86
N LEU A 132 10.61 -3.03 -11.89
CA LEU A 132 10.16 -4.25 -12.61
C LEU A 132 10.78 -4.35 -14.00
#